data_AF-A0A172WFF6-F1
#
_entry.id   AF-A0A172WFF6-F1
#
_cell.length_a   1.000
_cell.length_b   1.000
_cell.length_c   1.000
_cell.angle_alpha   90.00
_cell.angle_beta   90.00
_cell.angle_gamma   90.00
#
_symmetry.space_group_name_H-M   'P 1'
#
loop_
_entity.id
_entity.type
_entity.pdbx_description
1 polymer ?
#
loop_
_entity_poly.entity_id
_entity_poly.type
_entity_poly.pdbx_seq_one_letter_code
_entity_poly.pdbx_strand_id
1 'polypeptide(L)'
;MERYRSLIFAFLLAMYLPMLYFLNSRPALSLVFFMSAVAGTWAIEKFYNAKVEPVGNERAELIKLRSFYHGTLTFLTGITLEFIWLAGNDQESALVFAKLLAVPLTLMVGALVISRAYYSRKM
;
A
#
# COMPACT_ATOMS: atom_id res chain seq x y z
N MET A 1 -5.19 -21.57 3.05
CA MET A 1 -5.18 -20.12 3.34
C MET A 1 -4.31 -19.72 4.53
N GLU A 2 -4.31 -20.45 5.66
CA GLU A 2 -3.55 -20.04 6.87
C GLU A 2 -2.02 -19.96 6.67
N ARG A 3 -1.39 -20.99 6.07
CA ARG A 3 0.06 -20.97 5.77
C ARG A 3 0.51 -19.82 4.86
N TYR A 4 -0.34 -19.39 3.93
CA TYR A 4 -0.07 -18.27 3.03
C TYR A 4 -0.06 -16.94 3.76
N ARG A 5 -1.01 -16.74 4.67
CA ARG A 5 -1.10 -15.55 5.54
C ARG A 5 0.16 -15.39 6.39
N SER A 6 0.61 -16.47 7.02
CA SER A 6 1.83 -16.45 7.86
C SER A 6 3.09 -16.18 7.05
N LEU A 7 3.16 -16.68 5.81
CA LEU A 7 4.32 -16.47 4.92
C LEU A 7 4.42 -15.02 4.43
N ILE A 8 3.31 -14.42 4.01
CA ILE A 8 3.27 -12.99 3.67
C ILE A 8 3.58 -12.15 4.90
N PHE A 9 3.01 -12.49 6.06
CA PHE A 9 3.29 -11.76 7.29
C PHE A 9 4.78 -11.80 7.65
N ALA A 10 5.40 -12.97 7.62
CA ALA A 10 6.84 -13.12 7.89
C ALA A 10 7.70 -12.36 6.87
N PHE A 11 7.35 -12.39 5.59
CA PHE A 11 8.04 -11.64 4.55
C PHE A 11 7.93 -10.13 4.76
N LEU A 12 6.73 -9.61 4.98
CA LEU A 12 6.50 -8.19 5.25
C LEU A 12 7.24 -7.74 6.52
N LEU A 13 7.22 -8.55 7.57
CA LEU A 13 7.94 -8.27 8.82
C LEU A 13 9.46 -8.17 8.59
N ALA A 14 10.02 -9.11 7.82
CA ALA A 14 11.45 -9.15 7.50
C ALA A 14 11.90 -7.94 6.66
N MET A 15 11.02 -7.40 5.81
CA MET A 15 11.30 -6.20 5.02
C MET A 15 11.07 -4.91 5.81
N TYR A 16 10.11 -4.92 6.75
CA TYR A 16 9.74 -3.75 7.54
C TYR A 16 10.82 -3.35 8.56
N LEU A 17 11.46 -4.32 9.22
CA LEU A 17 12.52 -4.06 10.20
C LEU A 17 13.72 -3.26 9.62
N PRO A 18 14.35 -3.67 8.50
CA PRO A 18 15.42 -2.88 7.90
C PRO A 18 14.89 -1.56 7.30
N MET A 19 13.66 -1.54 6.79
CA MET A 19 13.02 -0.30 6.30
C MET A 19 12.97 0.78 7.40
N LEU A 20 12.50 0.40 8.60
CA LEU A 20 12.48 1.30 9.76
C LEU A 20 13.89 1.69 10.21
N TYR A 21 14.81 0.73 10.29
CA TYR A 21 16.17 0.98 10.73
C TYR A 21 16.91 2.00 9.84
N PHE A 22 16.69 1.94 8.53
CA PHE A 22 17.33 2.85 7.57
C PHE A 22 16.52 4.12 7.27
N LEU A 23 15.33 4.29 7.86
CA LEU A 23 14.41 5.37 7.53
C LEU A 23 15.07 6.76 7.64
N ASN A 24 15.75 7.01 8.77
CA ASN A 24 16.40 8.30 9.04
C ASN A 24 17.82 8.39 8.48
N SER A 25 18.52 7.26 8.43
CA SER A 25 19.96 7.22 8.10
C SER A 25 20.21 7.17 6.59
N ARG A 26 19.37 6.42 5.85
CA ARG A 26 19.53 6.16 4.41
C ARG A 26 18.15 6.02 3.75
N PRO A 27 17.42 7.12 3.54
CA PRO A 27 16.03 7.08 3.05
C PRO A 27 15.89 6.40 1.68
N ALA A 28 16.88 6.52 0.80
CA ALA A 28 16.89 5.81 -0.48
C ALA A 28 16.91 4.27 -0.30
N LEU A 29 17.65 3.76 0.69
CA LEU A 29 17.69 2.32 1.02
C LEU A 29 16.36 1.87 1.65
N SER A 30 15.78 2.69 2.53
CA SER A 30 14.45 2.42 3.08
C SER A 30 13.39 2.32 1.97
N LEU A 31 13.46 3.20 0.96
CA LEU A 31 12.59 3.15 -0.21
C LEU A 31 12.79 1.87 -1.06
N VAL A 32 14.03 1.38 -1.17
CA VAL A 32 14.31 0.08 -1.82
C VAL A 32 13.65 -1.07 -1.05
N PHE A 33 13.74 -1.09 0.29
CA PHE A 33 13.06 -2.10 1.11
C PHE A 33 11.53 -2.03 0.98
N PHE A 34 10.97 -0.82 0.92
CA PHE A 34 9.55 -0.63 0.66
C PHE A 34 9.14 -1.19 -0.70
N MET A 35 9.84 -0.81 -1.78
CA MET A 35 9.52 -1.26 -3.13
C MET A 35 9.67 -2.78 -3.29
N SER A 36 10.67 -3.37 -2.65
CA SER A 36 10.88 -4.81 -2.66
C SER A 36 9.84 -5.56 -1.82
N ALA A 37 9.33 -4.98 -0.73
CA ALA A 37 8.19 -5.53 0.00
C ALA A 37 6.91 -5.53 -0.87
N VAL A 38 6.64 -4.45 -1.60
CA VAL A 38 5.50 -4.38 -2.53
C VAL A 38 5.65 -5.41 -3.65
N ALA A 39 6.79 -5.43 -4.33
CA ALA A 39 7.04 -6.36 -5.44
C ALA A 39 7.04 -7.83 -4.99
N GLY A 40 7.64 -8.13 -3.83
CA GLY A 40 7.66 -9.47 -3.27
C GLY A 40 6.28 -9.95 -2.84
N THR A 41 5.46 -9.09 -2.25
CA THR A 41 4.08 -9.43 -1.89
C THR A 41 3.25 -9.74 -3.14
N TRP A 42 3.39 -8.91 -4.19
CA TRP A 42 2.74 -9.16 -5.47
C TRP A 42 3.20 -10.48 -6.12
N ALA A 43 4.51 -10.79 -6.06
CA ALA A 43 5.06 -12.04 -6.58
C ALA A 43 4.54 -13.26 -5.82
N ILE A 44 4.50 -13.20 -4.47
CA ILE A 44 3.96 -14.26 -3.62
C ILE A 44 2.47 -14.47 -3.91
N GLU A 45 1.70 -13.39 -4.05
CA GLU A 45 0.28 -13.46 -4.41
C GLU A 45 0.06 -14.06 -5.80
N LYS A 46 0.84 -13.64 -6.80
CA LYS A 46 0.78 -14.18 -8.16
C LYS A 46 1.13 -15.67 -8.19
N PHE A 47 2.17 -16.09 -7.46
CA PHE A 47 2.58 -17.50 -7.41
C PHE A 47 1.54 -18.38 -6.71
N TYR A 48 0.90 -17.87 -5.66
CA TYR A 48 -0.15 -18.60 -4.95
C TYR A 48 -1.42 -18.73 -5.80
N ASN A 49 -1.83 -17.63 -6.46
CA ASN A 49 -2.99 -17.61 -7.35
C ASN A 49 -2.76 -18.37 -8.66
N ALA A 50 -1.51 -18.62 -9.08
CA ALA A 50 -1.22 -19.47 -10.25
C ALA A 50 -1.53 -20.95 -10.00
N LYS A 51 -1.59 -21.40 -8.73
CA LYS A 51 -1.88 -22.79 -8.35
C LYS A 51 -3.34 -23.04 -7.96
N VAL A 52 -4.15 -21.99 -7.87
CA VAL A 52 -5.55 -22.06 -7.45
C VAL A 52 -6.36 -21.48 -8.60
N GLU A 53 -7.29 -22.26 -9.17
CA GLU A 53 -8.19 -21.73 -10.19
C GLU A 53 -8.81 -20.42 -9.67
N PRO A 54 -8.73 -19.32 -10.44
CA PRO A 54 -9.32 -18.07 -10.00
C PRO A 54 -10.81 -18.33 -9.81
N VAL A 55 -11.29 -18.21 -8.56
CA VAL A 55 -12.71 -18.20 -8.27
C VAL A 55 -13.26 -16.93 -8.91
N GLY A 56 -13.64 -17.03 -10.18
CA GLY A 56 -14.18 -15.97 -11.03
C GLY A 56 -15.61 -15.60 -10.63
N ASN A 57 -15.83 -15.35 -9.34
CA ASN A 57 -17.08 -14.81 -8.85
C ASN A 57 -16.92 -13.30 -8.78
N GLU A 58 -17.69 -12.56 -9.57
CA GLU A 58 -17.75 -11.08 -9.53
C GLU A 58 -17.87 -10.56 -8.08
N ARG A 59 -18.56 -11.30 -7.20
CA ARG A 59 -18.66 -10.98 -5.76
C ARG A 59 -17.31 -10.90 -5.06
N ALA A 60 -16.37 -11.81 -5.33
CA ALA A 60 -15.06 -11.80 -4.71
C ALA A 60 -14.22 -10.60 -5.19
N GLU A 61 -14.35 -10.25 -6.48
CA GLU A 61 -13.69 -9.08 -7.06
C GLU A 61 -14.24 -7.77 -6.47
N LEU A 62 -15.56 -7.67 -6.32
CA LEU A 62 -16.23 -6.54 -5.66
C LEU A 62 -15.83 -6.40 -4.18
N ILE A 63 -15.65 -7.51 -3.45
CA ILE A 63 -15.17 -7.49 -2.06
C ILE A 63 -13.73 -6.99 -1.98
N LYS A 64 -12.83 -7.46 -2.86
CA LYS A 64 -11.45 -6.97 -2.93
C LYS A 64 -11.39 -5.47 -3.21
N LEU A 65 -12.17 -5.00 -4.18
CA LEU A 65 -12.27 -3.58 -4.54
C LEU A 65 -12.81 -2.72 -3.40
N ARG A 66 -13.85 -3.18 -2.70
CA ARG A 66 -14.37 -2.48 -1.51
C ARG A 66 -13.34 -2.42 -0.39
N SER A 67 -12.63 -3.53 -0.14
CA SER A 67 -11.57 -3.57 0.88
C SER A 67 -10.40 -2.66 0.52
N PHE A 68 -10.01 -2.61 -0.76
CA PHE A 68 -9.01 -1.67 -1.26
C PHE A 68 -9.46 -0.22 -1.03
N TYR A 69 -10.69 0.13 -1.41
CA TYR A 69 -11.24 1.48 -1.21
C TYR A 69 -11.18 1.93 0.25
N HIS A 70 -11.69 1.11 1.19
CA HIS A 70 -11.68 1.47 2.62
C HIS A 70 -10.26 1.46 3.22
N GLY A 71 -9.41 0.53 2.79
CA GLY A 71 -8.00 0.49 3.20
C GLY A 71 -7.25 1.74 2.78
N THR A 72 -7.40 2.15 1.52
CA THR A 72 -6.80 3.38 0.98
C THR A 72 -7.35 4.62 1.67
N LEU A 73 -8.65 4.69 1.94
CA LEU A 73 -9.26 5.82 2.64
C LEU A 73 -8.70 5.97 4.07
N THR A 74 -8.54 4.85 4.78
CA THR A 74 -7.95 4.81 6.12
C THR A 74 -6.49 5.26 6.08
N PHE A 75 -5.71 4.76 5.12
CA PHE A 75 -4.32 5.14 4.91
C PHE A 75 -4.16 6.64 4.59
N LEU A 76 -4.99 7.17 3.68
CA LEU A 76 -5.01 8.61 3.34
C LEU A 76 -5.34 9.48 4.56
N THR A 77 -6.30 9.04 5.37
CA THR A 77 -6.67 9.75 6.61
C THR A 77 -5.49 9.77 7.58
N GLY A 78 -4.81 8.64 7.77
CA GLY A 78 -3.61 8.54 8.61
C GLY A 78 -2.48 9.44 8.14
N ILE A 79 -2.14 9.41 6.83
CA ILE A 79 -1.11 10.30 6.25
C ILE A 79 -1.48 11.77 6.42
N THR A 80 -2.76 12.11 6.29
CA THR A 80 -3.21 13.51 6.43
C THR A 80 -3.05 14.00 7.86
N LEU A 81 -3.40 13.17 8.86
CA LEU A 81 -3.20 13.50 10.27
C LEU A 81 -1.72 13.66 10.62
N GLU A 82 -0.87 12.74 10.16
CA GLU A 82 0.59 12.84 10.29
C GLU A 82 1.13 14.11 9.63
N PHE A 83 0.66 14.44 8.43
CA PHE A 83 1.07 15.66 7.75
C PHE A 83 0.67 16.94 8.51
N ILE A 84 -0.55 16.99 9.05
CA ILE A 84 -1.02 18.13 9.87
C ILE A 84 -0.14 18.26 11.13
N TRP A 85 0.16 17.15 11.79
CA TRP A 85 1.03 17.15 12.96
C TRP A 85 2.44 17.61 12.62
N LEU A 86 3.02 17.07 11.55
CA LEU A 86 4.36 17.41 11.08
C LEU A 86 4.44 18.89 10.66
N ALA A 87 3.44 19.39 9.92
CA ALA A 87 3.37 20.79 9.51
C ALA A 87 3.22 21.76 10.70
N GLY A 88 2.60 21.32 11.79
CA GLY A 88 2.50 22.10 13.03
C GLY A 88 3.79 22.15 13.85
N ASN A 89 4.71 21.20 13.65
CA ASN A 89 5.92 21.05 14.47
C ASN A 89 7.22 21.39 13.71
N ASP A 90 7.32 21.02 12.43
CA ASP A 90 8.45 21.28 11.55
C ASP A 90 8.00 21.44 10.08
N GLN A 91 7.92 22.70 9.65
CA GLN A 91 7.44 23.07 8.32
C GLN A 91 8.38 22.64 7.18
N GLU A 92 9.69 22.57 7.41
CA GLU A 92 10.64 22.14 6.37
C GLU A 92 10.50 20.65 6.09
N SER A 93 10.42 19.83 7.16
CA SER A 93 10.15 18.40 7.04
C SER A 93 8.80 18.12 6.39
N ALA A 94 7.77 18.91 6.70
CA ALA A 94 6.46 18.80 6.04
C ALA A 94 6.54 19.06 4.54
N LEU A 95 7.29 20.08 4.09
CA LEU A 95 7.46 20.34 2.66
C LEU A 95 8.19 19.21 1.94
N VAL A 96 9.22 18.62 2.55
CA VAL A 96 9.93 17.46 2.00
C VAL A 96 9.01 16.25 1.92
N PHE A 97 8.25 15.98 2.98
CA PHE A 97 7.27 14.90 3.04
C PHE A 97 6.19 15.04 1.95
N ALA A 98 5.64 16.24 1.78
CA ALA A 98 4.66 16.53 0.73
C ALA A 98 5.23 16.32 -0.68
N LYS A 99 6.46 16.78 -0.94
CA LYS A 99 7.12 16.61 -2.25
C LYS A 99 7.34 15.13 -2.59
N LEU A 100 7.80 14.33 -1.62
CA LEU A 100 8.04 12.91 -1.80
C LEU A 100 6.74 12.13 -2.00
N LEU A 101 5.68 12.52 -1.29
CA LEU A 101 4.39 11.82 -1.36
C LEU A 101 3.46 12.31 -2.46
N ALA A 102 3.69 13.49 -3.05
CA ALA A 102 2.80 14.05 -4.07
C ALA A 102 2.55 13.09 -5.23
N VAL A 103 3.61 12.54 -5.83
CA VAL A 103 3.50 11.60 -6.97
C VAL A 103 2.81 10.29 -6.56
N PRO A 104 3.27 9.54 -5.54
CA PRO A 104 2.62 8.29 -5.16
C PRO A 104 1.18 8.48 -4.65
N LEU A 105 0.86 9.57 -3.94
CA LEU A 105 -0.51 9.89 -3.55
C LEU A 105 -1.40 10.17 -4.76
N THR A 106 -0.89 10.92 -5.75
CA THR A 106 -1.65 11.21 -6.98
C THR A 106 -1.95 9.93 -7.76
N LEU A 107 -0.96 9.04 -7.91
CA LEU A 107 -1.14 7.73 -8.55
C LEU A 107 -2.15 6.86 -7.78
N MET A 108 -2.07 6.86 -6.45
CA MET A 108 -2.99 6.10 -5.59
C MET A 108 -4.42 6.62 -5.67
N VAL A 109 -4.61 7.95 -5.66
CA VAL A 109 -5.93 8.57 -5.85
C VAL A 109 -6.47 8.27 -7.25
N GLY A 110 -5.62 8.33 -8.29
CA GLY A 110 -6.00 7.95 -9.64
C GLY A 110 -6.47 6.49 -9.72
N ALA A 111 -5.70 5.56 -9.15
CA ALA A 111 -6.08 4.16 -9.05
C ALA A 111 -7.41 3.96 -8.30
N LEU A 112 -7.64 4.73 -7.23
CA LEU A 112 -8.88 4.69 -6.45
C LEU A 112 -10.08 5.21 -7.25
N VAL A 113 -9.92 6.29 -8.02
CA VAL A 113 -10.96 6.84 -8.91
C VAL A 113 -11.31 5.84 -10.01
N ILE A 114 -10.31 5.24 -10.67
CA ILE A 114 -10.51 4.21 -11.69
C ILE A 114 -11.23 3.00 -11.10
N SER A 115 -10.79 2.56 -9.93
CA SER A 115 -11.39 1.43 -9.19
C SER A 115 -12.85 1.69 -8.84
N ARG A 116 -13.17 2.90 -8.34
CA ARG A 116 -14.55 3.32 -8.03
C ARG A 116 -15.40 3.42 -9.30
N ALA A 117 -14.86 3.96 -10.38
CA ALA A 117 -15.57 4.06 -11.66
C ALA A 117 -15.90 2.69 -12.25
N TYR A 118 -14.98 1.73 -12.15
CA TYR A 118 -15.23 0.34 -12.54
C TYR A 118 -16.33 -0.30 -11.68
N TYR A 119 -16.25 -0.13 -10.35
CA TYR A 119 -17.25 -0.63 -9.41
C TYR A 119 -18.66 -0.08 -9.68
N SER A 120 -18.76 1.24 -9.90
CA SER A 120 -20.05 1.90 -10.16
C SER A 120 -20.69 1.51 -11.50
N ARG A 121 -19.94 0.91 -12.44
CA ARG A 121 -20.49 0.38 -13.70
C ARG A 121 -20.91 -1.09 -13.62
N LYS A 122 -20.35 -1.84 -12.65
CA LYS A 122 -20.54 -3.29 -12.48
C LYS A 122 -21.63 -3.63 -11.46
N MET A 123 -21.96 -2.70 -10.57
CA MET A 123 -23.20 -2.69 -9.78
C MET A 123 -24.32 -2.02 -10.57
#